data_AF-A0A2R6T8B7-F1
#
_entry.id   AF-A0A2R6T8B7-F1
#
_cell.length_a   1.000
_cell.length_b   1.000
_cell.length_c   1.000
_cell.angle_alpha   90.00
_cell.angle_beta   90.00
_cell.angle_gamma   90.00
#
_symmetry.space_group_name_H-M   'P 1'
#
loop_
_entity.id
_entity.type
_entity.pdbx_description
1 polymer ?
#
loop_
_entity_poly.entity_id
_entity_poly.type
_entity_poly.pdbx_seq_one_letter_code
_entity_poly.pdbx_strand_id
1 'polypeptide(L)'
;MKKDTCHSETPNRIQNMPKKQFKLGISSILVLLVSLAVSISQNNWFVWTKNALSDLGGPEATNPWIFNFGLIIAGLLGMLYFSKISSRTKNRFQKIGLTTIILDLFLLILVGVFSIESPLHYPLSVSFFAVLVIGALIFGIGELEVSKNKGITYISITILSLISSIIILNTFEGIAIAEIHAVIVYSTLILGEKFFD
;
A
#
# COMPACT_ATOMS: atom_id res chain seq x y z
N MET A 1 43.39 18.63 -27.77
CA MET A 1 42.20 19.03 -26.99
C MET A 1 41.47 17.75 -26.57
N LYS A 2 41.82 17.21 -25.39
CA LYS A 2 41.19 16.00 -24.83
C LYS A 2 39.83 16.41 -24.26
N LYS A 3 38.76 15.74 -24.68
CA LYS A 3 37.43 15.87 -24.07
C LYS A 3 37.47 15.18 -22.72
N ASP A 4 37.38 15.95 -21.65
CA ASP A 4 37.13 15.44 -20.31
C ASP A 4 35.71 14.86 -20.29
N THR A 5 35.61 13.54 -20.34
CA THR A 5 34.35 12.83 -20.09
C THR A 5 34.09 12.87 -18.59
N CYS A 6 33.27 13.84 -18.18
CA CYS A 6 32.64 13.84 -16.87
C CYS A 6 31.84 12.53 -16.74
N HIS A 7 32.36 11.58 -15.97
CA HIS A 7 31.60 10.42 -15.55
C HIS A 7 30.41 10.94 -14.74
N SER A 8 29.22 10.89 -15.35
CA SER A 8 27.97 11.05 -14.63
C SER A 8 27.88 9.92 -13.61
N GLU A 9 28.23 10.23 -12.36
CA GLU A 9 27.90 9.37 -11.22
C GLU A 9 26.40 9.13 -11.27
N THR A 10 26.00 7.91 -11.59
CA THR A 10 24.62 7.47 -11.38
C THR A 10 24.28 7.75 -9.92
N PRO A 11 23.13 8.38 -9.60
CA PRO A 11 22.77 8.65 -8.22
C PRO A 11 22.60 7.31 -7.49
N ASN A 12 23.67 6.97 -6.78
CA ASN A 12 23.91 5.66 -6.23
C ASN A 12 23.09 5.53 -4.93
N ARG A 13 21.80 5.18 -5.01
CA ARG A 13 21.03 4.78 -3.81
C ARG A 13 19.70 4.09 -4.08
N ILE A 14 19.69 2.75 -4.02
CA ILE A 14 18.93 1.87 -3.08
C ILE A 14 19.69 0.53 -2.83
N GLN A 15 20.95 0.39 -3.25
CA GLN A 15 21.63 -0.93 -3.24
C GLN A 15 21.98 -1.49 -1.84
N ASN A 16 21.69 -0.78 -0.75
CA ASN A 16 21.99 -1.22 0.62
C ASN A 16 20.85 -0.90 1.58
N MET A 17 19.62 -1.32 1.27
CA MET A 17 18.57 -1.30 2.29
C MET A 17 18.98 -2.24 3.44
N PRO A 18 19.16 -1.72 4.68
CA PRO A 18 19.53 -2.56 5.81
C PRO A 18 18.47 -3.63 5.97
N LYS A 19 18.88 -4.90 6.09
CA LYS A 19 17.97 -6.07 6.23
C LYS A 19 16.83 -5.83 7.23
N LYS A 20 17.09 -5.05 8.28
CA LYS A 20 16.11 -4.65 9.30
C LYS A 20 14.93 -3.83 8.76
N GLN A 21 15.14 -2.98 7.75
CA GLN A 21 14.10 -2.13 7.16
C GLN A 21 13.19 -2.95 6.26
N PHE A 22 13.75 -3.75 5.37
CA PHE A 22 12.98 -4.66 4.52
C PHE A 22 12.10 -5.61 5.34
N LYS A 23 12.61 -6.12 6.47
CA LYS A 23 11.82 -6.93 7.41
C LYS A 23 10.59 -6.22 7.96
N LEU A 24 10.60 -4.88 8.11
CA LEU A 24 9.42 -4.13 8.56
C LEU A 24 8.34 -4.13 7.48
N GLY A 25 8.71 -3.87 6.22
CA GLY A 25 7.79 -3.91 5.09
C GLY A 25 7.19 -5.31 4.92
N ILE A 26 8.01 -6.36 4.95
CA ILE A 26 7.51 -7.74 4.88
C ILE A 26 6.58 -8.06 6.06
N SER A 27 6.96 -7.68 7.28
CA SER A 27 6.10 -7.89 8.46
C SER A 27 4.76 -7.16 8.32
N SER A 28 4.75 -5.96 7.74
CA SER A 28 3.52 -5.21 7.45
C SER A 28 2.56 -6.00 6.56
N ILE A 29 3.07 -6.56 5.44
CA ILE A 29 2.27 -7.37 4.52
C ILE A 29 1.78 -8.64 5.21
N LEU A 30 2.65 -9.33 5.94
CA LEU A 30 2.30 -10.58 6.61
C LEU A 30 1.24 -10.38 7.69
N VAL A 31 1.37 -9.34 8.51
CA VAL A 31 0.36 -9.01 9.52
C VAL A 31 -0.99 -8.75 8.87
N LEU A 32 -1.02 -7.96 7.79
CA LEU A 32 -2.25 -7.67 7.07
C LEU A 32 -2.90 -8.94 6.50
N LEU A 33 -2.13 -9.74 5.74
CA LEU A 33 -2.63 -10.96 5.10
C LEU A 33 -3.06 -12.04 6.09
N VAL A 34 -2.30 -12.23 7.18
CA VAL A 34 -2.65 -13.21 8.21
C VAL A 34 -3.90 -12.78 8.96
N SER A 35 -4.00 -11.51 9.35
CA SER A 35 -5.19 -11.00 10.04
C SER A 35 -6.43 -11.09 9.16
N LEU A 36 -6.29 -10.76 7.87
CA LEU A 36 -7.34 -10.92 6.87
C LEU A 36 -7.77 -12.39 6.71
N ALA A 37 -6.81 -13.29 6.50
CA ALA A 37 -7.09 -14.72 6.30
C ALA A 37 -7.76 -15.35 7.53
N VAL A 38 -7.27 -15.02 8.74
CA VAL A 38 -7.89 -15.48 9.99
C VAL A 38 -9.30 -14.94 10.12
N SER A 39 -9.52 -13.64 9.86
CA SER A 39 -10.85 -13.04 9.95
C SER A 39 -11.84 -13.69 8.98
N ILE A 40 -11.44 -13.92 7.72
CA ILE A 40 -12.26 -14.64 6.74
C ILE A 40 -12.57 -16.07 7.22
N SER A 41 -11.57 -16.79 7.74
CA SER A 41 -11.75 -18.17 8.19
C SER A 41 -12.71 -18.33 9.37
N GLN A 42 -12.92 -17.28 10.17
CA GLN A 42 -13.84 -17.27 11.30
C GLN A 42 -15.26 -16.84 10.92
N ASN A 43 -15.46 -16.34 9.69
CA ASN A 43 -16.70 -15.71 9.25
C ASN A 43 -17.26 -16.42 8.01
N ASN A 44 -17.94 -17.55 8.21
CA ASN A 44 -18.50 -18.37 7.12
C ASN A 44 -19.54 -17.65 6.24
N TRP A 45 -20.09 -16.54 6.71
CA TRP A 45 -21.02 -15.69 5.95
C TRP A 45 -20.31 -14.81 4.91
N PHE A 46 -18.98 -14.66 5.00
CA PHE A 46 -18.22 -13.79 4.12
C PHE A 46 -18.19 -14.35 2.69
N VAL A 47 -18.63 -13.52 1.74
CA VAL A 47 -18.63 -13.81 0.31
C VAL A 47 -17.93 -12.68 -0.43
N TRP A 48 -16.83 -13.00 -1.11
CA TRP A 48 -15.99 -12.03 -1.84
C TRP A 48 -16.76 -11.09 -2.79
N THR A 49 -17.82 -11.58 -3.41
CA THR A 49 -18.61 -10.82 -4.40
C THR A 49 -19.79 -10.05 -3.79
N LYS A 50 -20.05 -10.19 -2.49
CA LYS A 50 -21.19 -9.57 -1.80
C LYS A 50 -20.80 -8.69 -0.62
N ASN A 51 -19.63 -8.91 -0.04
CA ASN A 51 -19.16 -8.21 1.15
C ASN A 51 -18.04 -7.22 0.85
N ALA A 52 -17.78 -6.33 1.81
CA ALA A 52 -16.53 -5.60 1.95
C ALA A 52 -15.57 -6.38 2.86
N LEU A 53 -14.25 -6.20 2.72
CA LEU A 53 -13.29 -6.68 3.71
C LEU A 53 -13.52 -5.99 5.05
N SER A 54 -13.89 -4.71 5.04
CA SER A 54 -14.17 -3.95 6.25
C SER A 54 -15.36 -4.49 7.06
N ASP A 55 -16.25 -5.28 6.45
CA ASP A 55 -17.32 -6.01 7.16
C ASP A 55 -16.72 -6.96 8.22
N LEU A 56 -15.51 -7.49 7.98
CA LEU A 56 -14.80 -8.37 8.93
C LEU A 56 -14.31 -7.63 10.19
N GLY A 57 -14.30 -6.29 10.16
CA GLY A 57 -14.05 -5.43 11.31
C GLY A 57 -15.33 -4.91 11.98
N GLY A 58 -16.49 -5.38 11.54
CA GLY A 58 -17.81 -4.91 11.95
C GLY A 58 -18.51 -5.76 13.02
N PRO A 59 -19.71 -5.34 13.46
CA PRO A 59 -20.43 -5.98 14.56
C PRO A 59 -20.89 -7.42 14.24
N GLU A 60 -21.12 -7.73 12.97
CA GLU A 60 -21.51 -9.07 12.50
C GLU A 60 -20.32 -10.06 12.43
N ALA A 61 -19.10 -9.57 12.59
CA ALA A 61 -17.91 -10.40 12.51
C ALA A 61 -17.64 -11.14 13.83
N THR A 62 -17.25 -12.41 13.70
CA THR A 62 -16.59 -13.15 14.77
C THR A 62 -15.20 -12.55 14.99
N ASN A 63 -14.95 -12.07 16.21
CA ASN A 63 -13.69 -11.44 16.63
C ASN A 63 -13.24 -10.27 15.71
N PRO A 64 -14.05 -9.18 15.59
CA PRO A 64 -13.76 -8.06 14.67
C PRO A 64 -12.42 -7.36 14.96
N TRP A 65 -11.95 -7.47 16.19
CA TRP A 65 -10.67 -6.95 16.64
C TRP A 65 -9.47 -7.57 15.89
N ILE A 66 -9.59 -8.78 15.34
CA ILE A 66 -8.50 -9.40 14.56
C ILE A 66 -8.24 -8.60 13.29
N PHE A 67 -9.29 -8.29 12.53
CA PHE A 67 -9.19 -7.47 11.32
C PHE A 67 -8.70 -6.06 11.66
N ASN A 68 -9.37 -5.41 12.62
CA ASN A 68 -9.09 -4.00 12.97
C ASN A 68 -7.67 -3.80 13.53
N PHE A 69 -7.21 -4.66 14.46
CA PHE A 69 -5.82 -4.59 14.93
C PHE A 69 -4.82 -5.01 13.86
N GLY A 70 -5.20 -5.92 12.96
CA GLY A 70 -4.43 -6.24 11.77
C GLY A 70 -4.12 -5.01 10.92
N LEU A 71 -5.14 -4.18 10.63
CA LEU A 71 -4.97 -2.92 9.90
C LEU A 71 -4.06 -1.95 10.65
N ILE A 72 -4.28 -1.78 11.96
CA ILE A 72 -3.50 -0.85 12.79
C ILE A 72 -2.01 -1.26 12.82
N ILE A 73 -1.72 -2.53 13.11
CA ILE A 73 -0.34 -3.01 13.23
C ILE A 73 0.34 -3.00 11.86
N ALA A 74 -0.34 -3.43 10.80
CA ALA A 74 0.19 -3.35 9.45
C ALA A 74 0.49 -1.88 9.07
N GLY A 75 -0.46 -0.96 9.30
CA GLY A 75 -0.28 0.47 9.04
C GLY A 75 0.93 1.05 9.77
N LEU A 76 1.10 0.75 11.07
CA LEU A 76 2.26 1.20 11.85
C LEU A 76 3.59 0.67 11.29
N LEU A 77 3.64 -0.62 10.96
CA LEU A 77 4.84 -1.24 10.37
C LEU A 77 5.17 -0.63 9.00
N GLY A 78 4.15 -0.43 8.16
CA GLY A 78 4.25 0.25 6.87
C GLY A 78 4.76 1.68 7.01
N MET A 79 4.20 2.47 7.94
CA MET A 79 4.62 3.86 8.16
C MET A 79 6.09 3.92 8.57
N LEU A 80 6.52 3.03 9.47
CA LEU A 80 7.92 2.93 9.90
C LEU A 80 8.84 2.53 8.74
N TYR A 81 8.38 1.68 7.83
CA TYR A 81 9.11 1.27 6.63
C TYR A 81 9.27 2.46 5.66
N PHE A 82 8.17 3.05 5.21
CA PHE A 82 8.19 4.13 4.21
C PHE A 82 8.82 5.41 4.74
N SER A 83 8.71 5.71 6.04
CA SER A 83 9.42 6.85 6.66
C SER A 83 10.94 6.71 6.54
N LYS A 84 11.45 5.48 6.69
CA LYS A 84 12.90 5.21 6.55
C LYS A 84 13.35 5.33 5.11
N ILE A 85 12.54 4.88 4.13
CA ILE A 85 12.83 5.08 2.71
C ILE A 85 12.82 6.57 2.37
N SER A 86 11.75 7.28 2.74
CA SER A 86 11.58 8.72 2.48
C SER A 86 12.74 9.57 3.03
N SER A 87 13.27 9.22 4.21
CA SER A 87 14.44 9.90 4.79
C SER A 87 15.73 9.78 3.97
N ARG A 88 15.80 8.80 3.06
CA ARG A 88 16.99 8.46 2.27
C ARG A 88 16.85 8.86 0.80
N THR A 89 15.63 9.12 0.36
CA THR A 89 15.24 9.52 -0.98
C THR A 89 15.60 10.98 -1.24
N LYS A 90 16.33 11.23 -2.33
CA LYS A 90 16.70 12.58 -2.77
C LYS A 90 15.78 13.14 -3.85
N ASN A 91 15.20 12.28 -4.69
CA ASN A 91 14.29 12.69 -5.75
C ASN A 91 13.02 13.32 -5.15
N ARG A 92 12.62 14.48 -5.68
CA ARG A 92 11.48 15.24 -5.15
C ARG A 92 10.16 14.51 -5.33
N PHE A 93 9.91 13.93 -6.51
CA PHE A 93 8.66 13.21 -6.79
C PHE A 93 8.57 11.93 -5.95
N GLN A 94 9.64 11.12 -5.89
CA GLN A 94 9.66 9.94 -5.02
C GLN A 94 9.35 10.34 -3.55
N LYS A 95 9.96 11.42 -3.05
CA LYS A 95 9.74 11.87 -1.67
C LYS A 95 8.30 12.34 -1.41
N ILE A 96 7.69 13.06 -2.37
CA ILE A 96 6.28 13.45 -2.27
C ILE A 96 5.41 12.19 -2.26
N GLY A 97 5.60 11.27 -3.21
CA GLY A 97 4.85 10.02 -3.28
C GLY A 97 4.94 9.19 -2.00
N LEU A 98 6.16 9.02 -1.45
CA LEU A 98 6.38 8.31 -0.19
C LEU A 98 5.70 9.01 1.01
N THR A 99 5.71 10.33 1.05
CA THR A 99 5.05 11.09 2.12
C THR A 99 3.52 10.95 2.03
N THR A 100 2.98 10.96 0.80
CA THR A 100 1.57 10.68 0.53
C THR A 100 1.20 9.26 0.95
N ILE A 101 2.04 8.25 0.68
CA ILE A 101 1.83 6.86 1.13
C ILE A 101 1.88 6.75 2.67
N ILE A 102 2.71 7.53 3.35
CA ILE A 102 2.72 7.57 4.82
C ILE A 102 1.41 8.15 5.37
N LEU A 103 0.87 9.19 4.74
CA LEU A 103 -0.45 9.74 5.09
C LEU A 103 -1.57 8.71 4.86
N ASP A 104 -1.52 8.00 3.74
CA ASP A 104 -2.41 6.90 3.42
C ASP A 104 -2.38 5.78 4.48
N LEU A 105 -1.19 5.34 4.90
CA LEU A 105 -1.07 4.34 5.98
C LEU A 105 -1.58 4.86 7.33
N PHE A 106 -1.48 6.16 7.58
CA PHE A 106 -2.12 6.76 8.75
C PHE A 106 -3.65 6.67 8.63
N LEU A 107 -4.23 6.92 7.45
CA LEU A 107 -5.65 6.72 7.19
C LEU A 107 -6.05 5.24 7.38
N LEU A 108 -5.22 4.28 6.94
CA LEU A 108 -5.45 2.85 7.19
C LEU A 108 -5.53 2.51 8.69
N ILE A 109 -4.65 3.09 9.50
CA ILE A 109 -4.72 2.95 10.97
C ILE A 109 -6.04 3.52 11.47
N LEU A 110 -6.44 4.70 11.00
CA LEU A 110 -7.71 5.30 11.39
C LEU A 110 -8.92 4.47 10.95
N VAL A 111 -8.87 3.79 9.81
CA VAL A 111 -9.91 2.83 9.39
C VAL A 111 -10.02 1.66 10.37
N GLY A 112 -8.90 1.16 10.89
CA GLY A 112 -8.90 0.14 11.94
C GLY A 112 -9.39 0.64 13.31
N VAL A 113 -9.12 1.91 13.64
CA VAL A 113 -9.59 2.54 14.90
C VAL A 113 -11.08 2.89 14.85
N PHE A 114 -11.51 3.49 13.74
CA PHE A 114 -12.89 3.86 13.46
C PHE A 114 -13.50 2.79 12.56
N SER A 115 -13.84 1.65 13.17
CA SER A 115 -14.52 0.52 12.51
C SER A 115 -15.87 0.91 11.93
N ILE A 116 -16.51 0.00 11.20
CA ILE A 116 -17.72 0.25 10.38
C ILE A 116 -18.88 0.95 11.12
N GLU A 117 -18.96 0.81 12.44
CA GLU A 117 -19.97 1.44 13.29
C GLU A 117 -19.75 2.95 13.45
N SER A 118 -18.53 3.41 13.23
CA SER A 118 -18.17 4.83 13.31
C SER A 118 -18.63 5.57 12.06
N PRO A 119 -19.27 6.75 12.19
CA PRO A 119 -19.61 7.59 11.05
C PRO A 119 -18.37 8.09 10.29
N LEU A 120 -17.19 8.03 10.91
CA LEU A 120 -15.91 8.39 10.28
C LEU A 120 -15.36 7.27 9.39
N HIS A 121 -15.84 6.03 9.50
CA HIS A 121 -15.27 4.89 8.78
C HIS A 121 -15.26 5.10 7.27
N TYR A 122 -16.42 5.42 6.69
CA TYR A 122 -16.58 5.62 5.26
C TYR A 122 -15.67 6.72 4.69
N PRO A 123 -15.68 7.98 5.20
CA PRO A 123 -14.81 9.02 4.65
C PRO A 123 -13.31 8.70 4.83
N LEU A 124 -12.92 8.03 5.93
CA LEU A 124 -11.53 7.60 6.13
C LEU A 124 -11.12 6.51 5.14
N SER A 125 -11.98 5.52 4.89
CA SER A 125 -11.74 4.43 3.95
C SER A 125 -11.62 4.93 2.51
N VAL A 126 -12.53 5.81 2.07
CA VAL A 126 -12.45 6.43 0.74
C VAL A 126 -11.17 7.26 0.60
N SER A 127 -10.82 8.01 1.65
CA SER A 127 -9.58 8.80 1.66
C SER A 127 -8.34 7.92 1.58
N PHE A 128 -8.30 6.80 2.32
CA PHE A 128 -7.24 5.80 2.24
C PHE A 128 -7.04 5.34 0.78
N PHE A 129 -8.07 4.78 0.13
CA PHE A 129 -7.92 4.30 -1.25
C PHE A 129 -7.50 5.40 -2.24
N ALA A 130 -8.05 6.61 -2.12
CA ALA A 130 -7.70 7.72 -2.99
C ALA A 130 -6.25 8.19 -2.80
N VAL A 131 -5.81 8.34 -1.55
CA VAL A 131 -4.46 8.82 -1.21
C VAL A 131 -3.41 7.77 -1.59
N LEU A 132 -3.69 6.46 -1.44
CA LEU A 132 -2.82 5.40 -1.93
C LEU A 132 -2.55 5.51 -3.43
N VAL A 133 -3.60 5.64 -4.24
CA VAL A 133 -3.48 5.74 -5.71
C VAL A 133 -2.65 6.97 -6.09
N ILE A 134 -2.96 8.13 -5.50
CA ILE A 134 -2.22 9.37 -5.76
C ILE A 134 -0.75 9.21 -5.36
N GLY A 135 -0.47 8.69 -4.17
CA GLY A 135 0.88 8.48 -3.65
C GLY A 135 1.70 7.52 -4.51
N ALA A 136 1.12 6.39 -4.89
CA ALA A 136 1.75 5.37 -5.72
C ALA A 136 2.05 5.88 -7.15
N LEU A 137 1.14 6.65 -7.76
CA LEU A 137 1.38 7.26 -9.07
C LEU A 137 2.50 8.30 -9.01
N ILE A 138 2.49 9.19 -8.01
CA ILE A 138 3.56 10.20 -7.84
C ILE A 138 4.91 9.51 -7.59
N PHE A 139 4.93 8.46 -6.76
CA PHE A 139 6.14 7.68 -6.52
C PHE A 139 6.65 7.03 -7.81
N GLY A 140 5.77 6.38 -8.58
CA GLY A 140 6.11 5.76 -9.86
C GLY A 140 6.63 6.76 -10.89
N ILE A 141 6.08 7.98 -10.95
CA ILE A 141 6.60 9.08 -11.79
C ILE A 141 8.03 9.45 -11.37
N GLY A 142 8.27 9.61 -10.06
CA GLY A 142 9.63 9.87 -9.57
C GLY A 142 10.60 8.72 -9.89
N GLU A 143 10.10 7.50 -9.94
CA GLU A 143 10.90 6.34 -10.30
C GLU A 143 11.26 6.29 -11.79
N LEU A 144 10.46 6.88 -12.69
CA LEU A 144 10.82 6.97 -14.12
C LEU A 144 12.14 7.74 -14.34
N GLU A 145 12.46 8.69 -13.46
CA GLU A 145 13.71 9.46 -13.51
C GLU A 145 14.93 8.66 -13.02
N VAL A 146 14.71 7.57 -12.28
CA VAL A 146 15.76 6.73 -11.70
C VAL A 146 15.90 5.41 -12.47
N SER A 147 14.80 4.71 -12.67
CA SER A 147 14.70 3.47 -13.44
C SER A 147 13.38 3.42 -14.20
N LYS A 148 13.46 3.59 -15.52
CA LYS A 148 12.30 3.56 -16.42
C LYS A 148 11.44 2.31 -16.23
N ASN A 149 12.06 1.14 -16.09
CA ASN A 149 11.33 -0.12 -15.91
C ASN A 149 10.56 -0.14 -14.57
N LYS A 150 11.21 0.25 -13.46
CA LYS A 150 10.55 0.31 -12.14
C LYS A 150 9.39 1.30 -12.14
N GLY A 151 9.60 2.50 -12.69
CA GLY A 151 8.54 3.50 -12.80
C GLY A 151 7.35 3.03 -13.64
N ILE A 152 7.60 2.41 -14.80
CA ILE A 152 6.53 1.81 -15.62
C ILE A 152 5.80 0.73 -14.84
N THR A 153 6.50 -0.14 -14.13
CA THR A 153 5.87 -1.21 -13.34
C THR A 153 4.98 -0.65 -12.23
N TYR A 154 5.46 0.31 -11.43
CA TYR A 154 4.66 0.92 -10.36
C TYR A 154 3.42 1.64 -10.89
N ILE A 155 3.58 2.42 -11.97
CA ILE A 155 2.46 3.11 -12.62
C ILE A 155 1.46 2.11 -13.20
N SER A 156 1.94 1.09 -13.92
CA SER A 156 1.06 0.12 -14.59
C SER A 156 0.26 -0.69 -13.57
N ILE A 157 0.90 -1.20 -12.51
CA ILE A 157 0.20 -1.94 -11.46
C ILE A 157 -0.84 -1.06 -10.76
N THR A 158 -0.52 0.20 -10.49
CA THR A 158 -1.46 1.13 -9.85
C THR A 158 -2.66 1.43 -10.76
N ILE A 159 -2.43 1.71 -12.05
CA ILE A 159 -3.51 1.99 -13.01
C ILE A 159 -4.37 0.75 -13.26
N LEU A 160 -3.76 -0.42 -13.46
CA LEU A 160 -4.49 -1.67 -13.63
C LEU A 160 -5.34 -1.99 -12.40
N SER A 161 -4.80 -1.76 -11.20
CA SER A 161 -5.51 -1.92 -9.94
C SER A 161 -6.71 -0.97 -9.82
N LEU A 162 -6.54 0.30 -10.21
CA LEU A 162 -7.62 1.28 -10.22
C LEU A 162 -8.72 0.92 -11.23
N ILE A 163 -8.34 0.62 -12.48
CA ILE A 163 -9.29 0.23 -13.54
C ILE A 163 -10.03 -1.04 -13.14
N SER A 164 -9.33 -2.05 -12.64
CA SER A 164 -9.94 -3.29 -12.19
C SER A 164 -10.92 -3.05 -11.04
N SER A 165 -10.54 -2.20 -10.07
CA SER A 165 -11.44 -1.81 -8.97
C SER A 165 -12.71 -1.14 -9.48
N ILE A 166 -12.61 -0.21 -10.44
CA ILE A 166 -13.78 0.45 -11.05
C ILE A 166 -14.69 -0.58 -11.75
N ILE A 167 -14.11 -1.53 -12.49
CA ILE A 167 -14.89 -2.59 -13.15
C ILE A 167 -15.62 -3.45 -12.10
N ILE A 168 -14.92 -3.87 -11.05
CA ILE A 168 -15.46 -4.71 -9.98
C ILE A 168 -16.63 -4.02 -9.27
N LEU A 169 -16.51 -2.74 -8.96
CA LEU A 169 -17.57 -1.94 -8.33
C LEU A 169 -18.85 -1.86 -9.18
N ASN A 170 -18.75 -2.05 -10.50
CA ASN A 170 -19.89 -2.10 -11.41
C ASN A 170 -20.37 -3.53 -11.72
N THR A 171 -19.66 -4.55 -11.23
CA THR A 171 -19.91 -5.96 -11.56
C THR A 171 -20.48 -6.74 -10.38
N PHE A 172 -20.02 -6.44 -9.17
CA PHE A 172 -20.37 -7.17 -7.95
C PHE A 172 -21.08 -6.27 -6.94
N GLU A 173 -21.89 -6.87 -6.07
CA GLU A 173 -22.56 -6.16 -4.97
C GLU A 173 -21.55 -5.70 -3.91
N GLY A 174 -20.57 -6.57 -3.62
CA GLY A 174 -19.52 -6.32 -2.64
C GLY A 174 -18.29 -5.63 -3.22
N ILE A 175 -17.52 -5.00 -2.33
CA ILE A 175 -16.30 -4.27 -2.69
C ILE A 175 -15.01 -5.00 -2.27
N ALA A 176 -15.09 -6.17 -1.63
CA ALA A 176 -13.91 -6.88 -1.09
C ALA A 176 -12.80 -7.15 -2.12
N ILE A 177 -13.17 -7.50 -3.35
CA ILE A 177 -12.20 -7.73 -4.44
C ILE A 177 -11.52 -6.41 -4.84
N ALA A 178 -12.27 -5.30 -4.86
CA ALA A 178 -11.70 -3.97 -5.11
C ALA A 178 -10.72 -3.59 -3.99
N GLU A 179 -11.07 -3.84 -2.72
CA GLU A 179 -10.22 -3.52 -1.57
C GLU A 179 -8.89 -4.31 -1.55
N ILE A 180 -8.86 -5.54 -2.07
CA ILE A 180 -7.61 -6.31 -2.25
C ILE A 180 -6.57 -5.58 -3.10
N HIS A 181 -7.00 -4.74 -4.06
CA HIS A 181 -6.07 -4.03 -4.93
C HIS A 181 -5.11 -3.13 -4.17
N ALA A 182 -5.53 -2.56 -3.04
CA ALA A 182 -4.63 -1.81 -2.16
C ALA A 182 -3.49 -2.68 -1.65
N VAL A 183 -3.78 -3.94 -1.27
CA VAL A 183 -2.77 -4.91 -0.81
C VAL A 183 -1.78 -5.23 -1.92
N ILE A 184 -2.25 -5.34 -3.17
CA ILE A 184 -1.39 -5.56 -4.35
C ILE A 184 -0.44 -4.38 -4.53
N VAL A 185 -0.97 -3.15 -4.56
CA VAL A 185 -0.17 -1.93 -4.73
C VAL A 185 0.88 -1.80 -3.62
N TYR A 186 0.49 -1.99 -2.35
CA TYR A 186 1.43 -1.98 -1.22
C TYR A 186 2.51 -3.05 -1.34
N SER A 187 2.12 -4.27 -1.69
CA SER A 187 3.06 -5.38 -1.86
C SER A 187 4.06 -5.06 -2.96
N THR A 188 3.61 -4.49 -4.08
CA THR A 188 4.49 -4.03 -5.15
C THR A 188 5.46 -2.95 -4.68
N LEU A 189 5.00 -1.93 -3.95
CA LEU A 189 5.85 -0.86 -3.43
C LEU A 189 6.90 -1.36 -2.43
N ILE A 190 6.57 -2.35 -1.61
CA ILE A 190 7.49 -2.92 -0.61
C ILE A 190 8.47 -3.89 -1.26
N LEU A 191 7.99 -4.77 -2.14
CA LEU A 191 8.80 -5.82 -2.76
C LEU A 191 9.65 -5.29 -3.92
N GLY A 192 9.16 -4.29 -4.65
CA GLY A 192 9.82 -3.75 -5.84
C GLY A 192 11.20 -3.16 -5.58
N GLU A 193 11.47 -2.75 -4.34
CA GLU A 193 12.78 -2.32 -3.86
C GLU A 193 13.86 -3.42 -3.93
N LYS A 194 13.48 -4.69 -4.01
CA LYS A 194 14.42 -5.84 -4.02
C LYS A 194 14.37 -6.66 -5.31
N PHE A 195 13.24 -6.69 -6.00
CA PHE A 195 13.03 -7.61 -7.13
C PHE A 195 13.25 -6.98 -8.51
N PHE A 196 13.31 -5.66 -8.62
CA PHE A 196 13.49 -4.97 -9.90
C PHE A 196 14.93 -4.45 -10.13
N ASP A 197 15.91 -5.04 -9.45
CA ASP A 197 17.35 -4.78 -9.63
C ASP A 197 17.95 -5.64 -10.76
#